data_AF-A0A833U9X0-F1
#
_entry.id   AF-A0A833U9X0-F1
#
_cell.length_a   1.000
_cell.length_b   1.000
_cell.length_c   1.000
_cell.angle_alpha   90.00
_cell.angle_beta   90.00
_cell.angle_gamma   90.00
#
_symmetry.space_group_name_H-M   'P 1'
#
loop_
_entity.id
_entity.type
_entity.pdbx_description
1 polymer ?
#
loop_
_entity_poly.entity_id
_entity_poly.type
_entity_poly.pdbx_seq_one_letter_code
_entity_poly.pdbx_strand_id
1 'polypeptide(L)'
;MSGKALRDLNTIPGSEKKNESSSKVSLTKQFVGNADENVEECQKKNSASLVSPQTNGNEIANTTAETGSSEVEYIESENLNDLEDVDASLKTLLASLDSKDWVLVCEALNNVRRLSIFHKETILDMLGDVILLVVKSLKNPRSAVCKTAIMTSADIFSAYNDTLIDSLDPLLTQLLLKSSQDKRFVCEAAERALVGMTKWVSPVLLLPKLQPYLKNRNPRIRAKASMCFCRSVPQLGVEGIKAYGIDKLIQTAASQLSDQLPESREAARTLLLELQTVYEKFHDLTETAVSEDPDKGSWENFCQSKLSPLSAQAVLRVTNIGREGLVLGS
;
A
#
# COMPACT_ATOMS: atom_id res chain seq x y z
N MET A 1 59.84 -12.01 -50.15
CA MET A 1 60.32 -11.52 -48.83
C MET A 1 59.10 -11.44 -47.93
N SER A 2 59.07 -12.14 -46.79
CA SER A 2 59.42 -11.65 -45.45
C SER A 2 58.40 -10.63 -44.89
N GLY A 3 57.68 -10.90 -43.78
CA GLY A 3 57.74 -12.13 -42.98
C GLY A 3 56.73 -12.25 -41.81
N LYS A 4 56.91 -13.34 -41.07
CA LYS A 4 56.42 -13.79 -39.72
C LYS A 4 55.54 -12.81 -38.91
N ALA A 5 54.40 -13.14 -38.28
CA ALA A 5 53.77 -14.38 -37.75
C ALA A 5 53.97 -14.68 -36.23
N LEU A 6 52.91 -15.24 -35.62
CA LEU A 6 52.68 -15.64 -34.20
C LEU A 6 52.47 -14.47 -33.21
N ARG A 7 51.57 -14.44 -32.21
CA ARG A 7 50.62 -15.35 -31.48
C ARG A 7 50.97 -15.59 -30.00
N ASP A 8 49.94 -15.42 -29.17
CA ASP A 8 49.58 -16.09 -27.91
C ASP A 8 50.58 -16.10 -26.72
N LEU A 9 50.12 -15.64 -25.54
CA LEU A 9 49.88 -16.49 -24.34
C LEU A 9 49.36 -15.71 -23.11
N ASN A 10 48.66 -16.42 -22.21
CA ASN A 10 48.15 -15.92 -20.92
C ASN A 10 49.05 -16.40 -19.76
N THR A 11 49.25 -15.61 -18.70
CA THR A 11 49.66 -16.12 -17.36
C THR A 11 49.25 -15.16 -16.25
N ILE A 12 48.89 -15.69 -15.07
CA ILE A 12 48.65 -14.95 -13.82
C ILE A 12 49.54 -15.55 -12.71
N PRO A 13 50.23 -14.70 -11.93
CA PRO A 13 50.14 -14.74 -10.47
C PRO A 13 49.94 -13.32 -9.88
N GLY A 14 49.57 -13.10 -8.61
CA GLY A 14 49.33 -14.04 -7.51
C GLY A 14 50.22 -13.73 -6.29
N SER A 15 49.59 -13.40 -5.14
CA SER A 15 50.23 -13.10 -3.83
C SER A 15 51.09 -11.80 -3.77
N GLU A 16 51.46 -11.16 -2.63
CA GLU A 16 50.98 -11.04 -1.21
C GLU A 16 51.88 -9.93 -0.53
N LYS A 17 51.88 -9.52 0.77
CA LYS A 17 51.21 -9.83 2.06
C LYS A 17 51.46 -8.65 3.06
N LYS A 18 50.57 -8.44 4.07
CA LYS A 18 50.84 -7.93 5.46
C LYS A 18 51.32 -6.46 5.70
N ASN A 19 51.17 -5.84 6.88
CA ASN A 19 50.42 -6.16 8.14
C ASN A 19 50.11 -4.93 9.05
N GLU A 20 49.05 -5.05 9.88
CA GLU A 20 48.84 -4.56 11.28
C GLU A 20 49.04 -3.05 11.63
N SER A 21 48.46 -2.46 12.71
CA SER A 21 48.01 -2.92 14.04
C SER A 21 46.98 -1.90 14.66
N SER A 22 46.38 -2.01 15.87
CA SER A 22 45.86 -3.13 16.70
C SER A 22 45.25 -2.61 18.04
N SER A 23 44.00 -2.99 18.39
CA SER A 23 43.46 -3.06 19.78
C SER A 23 42.03 -3.68 19.79
N LYS A 24 41.85 -4.93 20.23
CA LYS A 24 41.52 -5.42 21.61
C LYS A 24 40.07 -5.14 22.09
N VAL A 25 39.17 -6.15 22.08
CA VAL A 25 38.90 -7.18 23.14
C VAL A 25 37.81 -6.68 24.13
N SER A 26 36.66 -7.37 24.29
CA SER A 26 36.50 -8.64 25.04
C SER A 26 35.36 -9.58 24.60
N LEU A 27 35.43 -10.82 25.12
CA LEU A 27 34.43 -11.90 25.10
C LEU A 27 33.31 -11.62 26.17
N THR A 28 32.21 -12.37 26.35
CA THR A 28 32.12 -13.84 26.46
C THR A 28 30.69 -14.41 26.42
N LYS A 29 30.59 -15.64 25.89
CA LYS A 29 29.64 -16.74 26.18
C LYS A 29 28.18 -16.72 25.71
N GLN A 30 27.74 -17.96 25.49
CA GLN A 30 26.52 -18.53 24.91
C GLN A 30 25.85 -19.39 26.00
N PHE A 31 24.52 -19.53 26.01
CA PHE A 31 23.80 -20.83 26.07
C PHE A 31 22.28 -20.68 25.85
N VAL A 32 21.58 -21.82 25.76
CA VAL A 32 20.19 -22.00 25.28
C VAL A 32 19.21 -22.27 26.44
N GLY A 33 17.95 -21.85 26.29
CA GLY A 33 16.80 -22.25 27.13
C GLY A 33 15.47 -22.02 26.40
N ASN A 34 14.47 -22.87 26.66
CA ASN A 34 13.14 -22.89 26.02
C ASN A 34 12.02 -22.45 27.00
N ALA A 35 10.80 -22.35 26.46
CA ALA A 35 9.47 -22.39 27.11
C ALA A 35 8.82 -21.06 27.57
N ASP A 36 7.91 -20.57 26.72
CA ASP A 36 6.46 -20.39 26.95
C ASP A 36 5.86 -19.56 28.12
N GLU A 37 4.90 -18.72 27.68
CA GLU A 37 3.66 -18.26 28.32
C GLU A 37 3.59 -17.19 29.44
N ASN A 38 2.42 -16.51 29.38
CA ASN A 38 1.76 -15.56 30.30
C ASN A 38 2.35 -14.17 30.63
N VAL A 39 1.70 -13.16 30.04
CA VAL A 39 0.86 -12.15 30.73
C VAL A 39 1.26 -11.77 32.16
N GLU A 40 1.62 -10.48 32.36
CA GLU A 40 0.82 -9.63 33.26
C GLU A 40 0.94 -8.12 32.97
N GLU A 41 0.06 -7.36 33.62
CA GLU A 41 -0.14 -5.92 33.56
C GLU A 41 0.88 -5.14 34.42
N CYS A 42 1.22 -3.91 34.04
CA CYS A 42 1.91 -2.98 34.95
C CYS A 42 1.28 -1.58 34.92
N GLN A 43 0.52 -1.27 35.98
CA GLN A 43 -0.05 0.06 36.23
C GLN A 43 0.88 0.91 37.11
N LYS A 44 0.47 2.19 37.30
CA LYS A 44 0.84 3.11 38.40
C LYS A 44 2.24 3.75 38.25
N LYS A 45 2.44 5.01 38.64
CA LYS A 45 1.54 6.01 39.27
C LYS A 45 2.09 7.43 39.06
N ASN A 46 1.22 8.43 39.15
CA ASN A 46 1.33 9.45 40.20
C ASN A 46 0.03 10.25 40.40
N SER A 47 -0.25 10.56 41.66
CA SER A 47 -1.39 11.36 42.17
C SER A 47 -0.91 12.82 42.45
N ALA A 48 -1.72 13.81 42.84
CA ALA A 48 -3.03 13.81 43.50
C ALA A 48 -3.93 15.01 43.05
N SER A 49 -4.93 15.41 43.86
CA SER A 49 -6.07 16.23 43.41
C SER A 49 -6.48 17.39 44.33
N LEU A 50 -7.26 18.32 43.75
CA LEU A 50 -8.25 19.25 44.33
C LEU A 50 -7.84 20.25 45.44
N VAL A 51 -8.10 21.55 45.20
CA VAL A 51 -9.03 22.45 45.94
C VAL A 51 -8.86 23.91 45.49
N SER A 52 -9.94 24.69 45.46
CA SER A 52 -9.97 26.13 45.10
C SER A 52 -10.12 27.04 46.33
N PRO A 53 -9.64 28.30 46.26
CA PRO A 53 -10.50 29.42 46.68
C PRO A 53 -10.39 30.69 45.79
N GLN A 54 -11.26 31.69 46.01
CA GLN A 54 -11.27 32.99 45.33
C GLN A 54 -10.60 34.09 46.17
N THR A 55 -9.91 35.08 45.57
CA THR A 55 -10.34 36.52 45.49
C THR A 55 -9.25 37.47 44.95
N ASN A 56 -9.72 38.49 44.20
CA ASN A 56 -9.16 39.84 43.95
C ASN A 56 -7.65 40.07 43.68
N GLY A 57 -7.29 40.13 42.39
CA GLY A 57 -6.94 41.39 41.68
C GLY A 57 -5.67 42.19 42.04
N ASN A 58 -4.73 42.27 41.09
CA ASN A 58 -4.45 43.53 40.37
C ASN A 58 -3.69 43.29 39.03
N GLU A 59 -3.57 44.31 38.20
CA GLU A 59 -2.94 44.25 36.87
C GLU A 59 -1.39 44.21 36.91
N ILE A 60 -0.78 43.61 35.88
CA ILE A 60 0.00 44.34 34.86
C ILE A 60 0.23 43.41 33.65
N ALA A 61 0.09 43.94 32.45
CA ALA A 61 0.20 43.16 31.22
C ALA A 61 1.66 42.77 30.90
N ASN A 62 1.84 41.51 30.48
CA ASN A 62 2.96 41.09 29.63
C ASN A 62 2.42 40.07 28.62
N THR A 63 2.01 40.56 27.45
CA THR A 63 1.48 39.75 26.35
C THR A 63 2.63 38.95 25.70
N THR A 64 3.05 37.89 26.41
CA THR A 64 3.93 36.87 25.84
C THR A 64 3.17 36.23 24.70
N ALA A 65 3.59 36.46 23.46
CA ALA A 65 2.92 35.91 22.30
C ALA A 65 3.02 34.38 22.34
N GLU A 66 1.93 33.71 22.70
CA GLU A 66 1.83 32.27 22.54
C GLU A 66 2.04 31.95 21.07
N THR A 67 3.19 31.37 20.76
CA THR A 67 3.48 30.81 19.44
C THR A 67 2.65 29.53 19.35
N GLY A 68 1.36 29.72 19.04
CA GLY A 68 0.36 28.68 19.11
C GLY A 68 0.81 27.47 18.30
N SER A 69 0.84 26.31 18.94
CA SER A 69 1.02 25.04 18.26
C SER A 69 -0.15 24.89 17.27
N SER A 70 0.12 25.15 15.98
CA SER A 70 -0.87 25.03 14.90
C SER A 70 -1.14 23.55 14.64
N GLU A 71 -1.82 22.90 15.59
CA GLU A 71 -2.17 21.50 15.50
C GLU A 71 -3.21 21.31 14.40
N VAL A 72 -2.86 20.52 13.39
CA VAL A 72 -3.74 20.23 12.27
C VAL A 72 -4.71 19.14 12.70
N GLU A 73 -5.97 19.53 12.89
CA GLU A 73 -7.07 18.59 13.10
C GLU A 73 -7.27 17.70 11.87
N TYR A 74 -7.59 16.42 12.09
CA TYR A 74 -7.75 15.42 11.03
C TYR A 74 -9.20 14.94 10.96
N ILE A 75 -10.09 15.82 10.51
CA ILE A 75 -11.52 15.54 10.35
C ILE A 75 -11.72 14.45 9.29
N GLU A 76 -12.46 13.39 9.63
CA GLU A 76 -12.84 12.31 8.70
C GLU A 76 -13.83 12.82 7.63
N SER A 77 -13.89 12.17 6.48
CA SER A 77 -14.51 12.75 5.28
C SER A 77 -16.03 12.84 5.38
N GLU A 78 -16.65 11.89 6.07
CA GLU A 78 -18.05 11.89 6.50
C GLU A 78 -18.40 13.01 7.51
N ASN A 79 -17.39 13.63 8.13
CA ASN A 79 -17.54 14.69 9.13
C ASN A 79 -17.11 16.07 8.60
N LEU A 80 -16.79 16.20 7.31
CA LEU A 80 -16.48 17.49 6.68
C LEU A 80 -17.77 18.28 6.40
N ASN A 81 -17.73 19.59 6.66
CA ASN A 81 -18.78 20.53 6.26
C ASN A 81 -18.43 21.18 4.91
N ASP A 82 -19.45 21.64 4.19
CA ASP A 82 -19.26 22.36 2.92
C ASP A 82 -18.56 23.72 3.10
N LEU A 83 -18.08 24.33 2.02
CA LEU A 83 -17.41 25.63 1.98
C LEU A 83 -18.40 26.79 1.99
N GLU A 84 -18.03 27.88 2.67
CA GLU A 84 -18.82 29.12 2.74
C GLU A 84 -18.72 29.95 1.45
N ASP A 85 -17.54 29.96 0.82
CA ASP A 85 -17.30 30.58 -0.48
C ASP A 85 -16.45 29.64 -1.36
N VAL A 86 -17.14 28.90 -2.24
CA VAL A 86 -16.55 28.00 -3.24
C VAL A 86 -15.73 28.79 -4.27
N ASP A 87 -16.20 29.97 -4.63
CA ASP A 87 -15.68 30.82 -5.70
C ASP A 87 -14.31 31.42 -5.32
N ALA A 88 -14.17 31.94 -4.10
CA ALA A 88 -12.91 32.42 -3.53
C ALA A 88 -11.92 31.27 -3.26
N SER A 89 -12.44 30.11 -2.84
CA SER A 89 -11.64 28.90 -2.64
C SER A 89 -11.00 28.43 -3.94
N LEU A 90 -11.77 28.31 -5.04
CA LEU A 90 -11.26 27.90 -6.35
C LEU A 90 -10.23 28.90 -6.91
N LYS A 91 -10.51 30.20 -6.83
CA LYS A 91 -9.60 31.27 -7.31
C LYS A 91 -8.21 31.27 -6.67
N THR A 92 -8.08 30.73 -5.45
CA THR A 92 -6.82 30.68 -4.70
C THR A 92 -6.20 29.28 -4.61
N LEU A 93 -6.94 28.23 -4.95
CA LEU A 93 -6.63 26.83 -4.64
C LEU A 93 -5.20 26.41 -5.02
N LEU A 94 -4.79 26.60 -6.28
CA LEU A 94 -3.47 26.18 -6.76
C LEU A 94 -2.33 26.96 -6.10
N ALA A 95 -2.52 28.26 -5.85
CA ALA A 95 -1.50 29.10 -5.20
C ALA A 95 -1.32 28.71 -3.72
N SER A 96 -2.42 28.42 -3.03
CA SER A 96 -2.40 27.97 -1.63
C SER A 96 -1.82 26.55 -1.49
N LEU A 97 -2.12 25.65 -2.44
CA LEU A 97 -1.51 24.30 -2.53
C LEU A 97 -0.01 24.33 -2.89
N ASP A 98 0.45 25.30 -3.70
CA ASP A 98 1.87 25.44 -4.04
C ASP A 98 2.69 26.16 -2.94
N SER A 99 2.02 26.76 -1.95
CA SER A 99 2.63 27.62 -0.93
C SER A 99 3.81 26.99 -0.16
N LYS A 100 4.68 27.87 0.34
CA LYS A 100 5.76 27.54 1.28
C LYS A 100 5.27 27.47 2.74
N ASP A 101 4.15 28.13 3.03
CA ASP A 101 3.48 27.96 4.33
C ASP A 101 2.74 26.61 4.34
N TRP A 102 3.13 25.78 5.30
CA TRP A 102 2.61 24.44 5.44
C TRP A 102 1.24 24.40 6.12
N VAL A 103 0.84 25.46 6.83
CA VAL A 103 -0.51 25.60 7.40
C VAL A 103 -1.49 25.88 6.26
N LEU A 104 -1.20 26.87 5.41
CA LEU A 104 -1.99 27.18 4.22
C LEU A 104 -2.09 25.99 3.25
N VAL A 105 -1.03 25.19 3.09
CA VAL A 105 -1.11 23.93 2.30
C VAL A 105 -2.05 22.91 2.96
N CYS A 106 -2.02 22.74 4.29
CA CYS A 106 -2.97 21.86 4.98
C CYS A 106 -4.43 22.33 4.84
N GLU A 107 -4.67 23.64 4.92
CA GLU A 107 -5.97 24.26 4.69
C GLU A 107 -6.45 24.03 3.24
N ALA A 108 -5.61 24.34 2.26
CA ALA A 108 -5.92 24.16 0.84
C ALA A 108 -6.19 22.69 0.48
N LEU A 109 -5.45 21.74 1.07
CA LEU A 109 -5.72 20.31 0.95
C LEU A 109 -7.09 19.92 1.54
N ASN A 110 -7.46 20.44 2.72
CA ASN A 110 -8.81 20.23 3.26
C ASN A 110 -9.90 20.90 2.40
N ASN A 111 -9.60 22.01 1.72
CA ASN A 111 -10.51 22.62 0.75
C ASN A 111 -10.65 21.75 -0.53
N VAL A 112 -9.57 21.11 -1.02
CA VAL A 112 -9.69 20.08 -2.08
C VAL A 112 -10.59 18.91 -1.64
N ARG A 113 -10.51 18.47 -0.38
CA ARG A 113 -11.40 17.43 0.17
C ARG A 113 -12.87 17.87 0.13
N ARG A 114 -13.18 19.04 0.68
CA ARG A 114 -14.55 19.62 0.70
C ARG A 114 -15.09 19.80 -0.72
N LEU A 115 -14.31 20.40 -1.62
CA LEU A 115 -14.68 20.55 -3.04
C LEU A 115 -14.92 19.20 -3.72
N SER A 116 -14.10 18.18 -3.45
CA SER A 116 -14.27 16.84 -4.05
C SER A 116 -15.51 16.10 -3.53
N ILE A 117 -15.99 16.41 -2.32
CA ILE A 117 -17.19 15.81 -1.73
C ILE A 117 -18.46 16.54 -2.18
N PHE A 118 -18.47 17.88 -2.12
CA PHE A 118 -19.67 18.70 -2.31
C PHE A 118 -19.79 19.34 -3.71
N HIS A 119 -18.66 19.67 -4.36
CA HIS A 119 -18.60 20.50 -5.58
C HIS A 119 -17.73 19.90 -6.69
N LYS A 120 -17.64 18.57 -6.76
CA LYS A 120 -16.60 17.86 -7.53
C LYS A 120 -16.42 18.31 -8.98
N GLU A 121 -17.52 18.67 -9.65
CA GLU A 121 -17.51 19.15 -11.04
C GLU A 121 -16.62 20.40 -11.22
N THR A 122 -16.50 21.25 -10.18
CA THR A 122 -15.70 22.50 -10.20
C THR A 122 -14.19 22.28 -10.27
N ILE A 123 -13.70 21.09 -9.89
CA ILE A 123 -12.27 20.75 -9.94
C ILE A 123 -11.89 20.04 -11.24
N LEU A 124 -12.84 19.46 -12.00
CA LEU A 124 -12.55 18.54 -13.12
C LEU A 124 -11.55 19.12 -14.14
N ASP A 125 -11.78 20.36 -14.62
CA ASP A 125 -10.93 21.02 -15.62
C ASP A 125 -9.49 21.29 -15.13
N MET A 126 -9.28 21.33 -13.81
CA MET A 126 -7.99 21.59 -13.15
C MET A 126 -7.47 20.38 -12.33
N LEU A 127 -8.11 19.22 -12.45
CA LEU A 127 -7.85 18.05 -11.61
C LEU A 127 -6.40 17.53 -11.74
N GLY A 128 -5.81 17.63 -12.93
CA GLY A 128 -4.41 17.27 -13.16
C GLY A 128 -3.41 18.12 -12.36
N ASP A 129 -3.63 19.43 -12.28
CA ASP A 129 -2.78 20.36 -11.51
C ASP A 129 -2.98 20.18 -10.00
N VAL A 130 -4.24 19.97 -9.57
CA VAL A 130 -4.56 19.63 -8.18
C VAL A 130 -3.84 18.34 -7.77
N ILE A 131 -3.87 17.29 -8.62
CA ILE A 131 -3.17 16.02 -8.37
C ILE A 131 -1.65 16.22 -8.32
N LEU A 132 -1.06 17.04 -9.20
CA LEU A 132 0.37 17.37 -9.18
C LEU A 132 0.78 18.01 -7.83
N LEU A 133 -0.04 18.92 -7.30
CA LEU A 133 0.22 19.59 -6.02
C LEU A 133 -0.11 18.72 -4.80
N VAL A 134 -1.09 17.81 -4.88
CA VAL A 134 -1.28 16.74 -3.89
C VAL A 134 -0.06 15.83 -3.86
N VAL A 135 0.51 15.46 -5.01
CA VAL A 135 1.74 14.65 -5.11
C VAL A 135 2.98 15.41 -4.59
N LYS A 136 3.06 16.72 -4.78
CA LYS A 136 4.06 17.59 -4.10
C LYS A 136 3.89 17.51 -2.58
N SER A 137 2.65 17.56 -2.09
CA SER A 137 2.32 17.53 -0.66
C SER A 137 2.53 16.16 -0.02
N LEU A 138 2.28 15.06 -0.74
CA LEU A 138 2.65 13.70 -0.32
C LEU A 138 4.17 13.56 -0.11
N LYS A 139 4.99 14.28 -0.87
CA LYS A 139 6.46 14.28 -0.74
C LYS A 139 6.97 15.16 0.42
N ASN A 140 6.11 15.94 1.08
CA ASN A 140 6.50 16.87 2.14
C ASN A 140 7.05 16.11 3.38
N PRO A 141 8.14 16.58 4.02
CA PRO A 141 8.69 15.95 5.23
C PRO A 141 7.82 16.17 6.48
N ARG A 142 6.96 17.21 6.52
CA ARG A 142 6.02 17.43 7.62
C ARG A 142 4.90 16.39 7.57
N SER A 143 4.75 15.59 8.63
CA SER A 143 3.72 14.55 8.68
C SER A 143 2.29 15.07 8.72
N ALA A 144 2.06 16.34 9.08
CA ALA A 144 0.77 17.00 8.92
C ALA A 144 0.39 17.09 7.43
N VAL A 145 1.11 17.91 6.65
CA VAL A 145 0.94 18.05 5.20
C VAL A 145 0.87 16.69 4.50
N CYS A 146 1.79 15.77 4.84
CA CYS A 146 1.81 14.44 4.24
C CYS A 146 0.55 13.61 4.57
N LYS A 147 0.00 13.67 5.80
CA LYS A 147 -1.24 12.95 6.17
C LYS A 147 -2.47 13.62 5.57
N THR A 148 -2.56 14.95 5.59
CA THR A 148 -3.67 15.67 4.96
C THR A 148 -3.71 15.40 3.45
N ALA A 149 -2.56 15.34 2.78
CA ALA A 149 -2.47 14.95 1.37
C ALA A 149 -2.85 13.48 1.10
N ILE A 150 -2.57 12.56 2.03
CA ILE A 150 -3.05 11.17 1.96
C ILE A 150 -4.58 11.10 2.09
N MET A 151 -5.17 11.84 3.04
CA MET A 151 -6.63 11.92 3.20
C MET A 151 -7.28 12.56 1.97
N THR A 152 -6.66 13.61 1.42
CA THR A 152 -7.05 14.25 0.15
C THR A 152 -7.00 13.27 -1.02
N SER A 153 -6.00 12.38 -1.06
CA SER A 153 -5.91 11.34 -2.09
C SER A 153 -7.09 10.35 -2.00
N ALA A 154 -7.53 10.00 -0.78
CA ALA A 154 -8.65 9.10 -0.57
C ALA A 154 -9.98 9.70 -1.05
N ASP A 155 -10.22 10.99 -0.79
CA ASP A 155 -11.44 11.70 -1.23
C ASP A 155 -11.43 11.99 -2.74
N ILE A 156 -10.25 12.23 -3.32
CA ILE A 156 -10.07 12.27 -4.77
C ILE A 156 -10.49 10.92 -5.38
N PHE A 157 -10.07 9.78 -4.81
CA PHE A 157 -10.46 8.46 -5.34
C PHE A 157 -11.98 8.24 -5.33
N SER A 158 -12.71 8.68 -4.29
CA SER A 158 -14.17 8.50 -4.21
C SER A 158 -14.99 9.50 -5.01
N ALA A 159 -14.43 10.67 -5.34
CA ALA A 159 -15.11 11.70 -6.11
C ALA A 159 -15.04 11.47 -7.63
N TYR A 160 -13.86 11.08 -8.11
CA TYR A 160 -13.53 11.08 -9.55
C TYR A 160 -13.36 9.67 -10.14
N ASN A 161 -13.19 8.63 -9.32
CA ASN A 161 -13.15 7.22 -9.72
C ASN A 161 -12.18 6.97 -10.91
N ASP A 162 -12.69 6.39 -12.01
CA ASP A 162 -11.92 6.02 -13.20
C ASP A 162 -11.39 7.22 -14.00
N THR A 163 -11.97 8.42 -13.83
CA THR A 163 -11.50 9.67 -14.46
C THR A 163 -10.04 9.98 -14.09
N LEU A 164 -9.56 9.42 -12.97
CA LEU A 164 -8.20 9.58 -12.49
C LEU A 164 -7.16 8.77 -13.25
N ILE A 165 -7.54 7.79 -14.08
CA ILE A 165 -6.64 6.70 -14.48
C ILE A 165 -5.35 7.16 -15.18
N ASP A 166 -5.41 8.23 -15.97
CA ASP A 166 -4.24 8.80 -16.66
C ASP A 166 -3.31 9.60 -15.73
N SER A 167 -3.83 10.04 -14.59
CA SER A 167 -3.12 10.81 -13.55
C SER A 167 -2.80 10.02 -12.27
N LEU A 168 -3.20 8.74 -12.21
CA LEU A 168 -3.13 7.90 -11.01
C LEU A 168 -1.70 7.50 -10.61
N ASP A 169 -0.81 7.27 -11.58
CA ASP A 169 0.51 6.67 -11.31
C ASP A 169 1.40 7.46 -10.32
N PRO A 170 1.47 8.81 -10.37
CA PRO A 170 2.15 9.61 -9.36
C PRO A 170 1.56 9.47 -7.94
N LEU A 171 0.23 9.39 -7.80
CA LEU A 171 -0.44 9.17 -6.51
C LEU A 171 -0.14 7.77 -5.99
N LEU A 172 -0.36 6.74 -6.83
CA LEU A 172 -0.11 5.33 -6.52
C LEU A 172 1.34 5.09 -6.08
N THR A 173 2.30 5.69 -6.79
CA THR A 173 3.73 5.67 -6.44
C THR A 173 3.95 6.18 -5.02
N GLN A 174 3.39 7.36 -4.68
CA GLN A 174 3.59 7.96 -3.37
C GLN A 174 2.87 7.20 -2.26
N LEU A 175 1.62 6.76 -2.47
CA LEU A 175 0.87 6.02 -1.46
C LEU A 175 1.53 4.69 -1.12
N LEU A 176 2.00 3.93 -2.12
CA LEU A 176 2.75 2.69 -1.90
C LEU A 176 4.08 2.91 -1.15
N LEU A 177 4.77 4.03 -1.40
CA LEU A 177 5.96 4.42 -0.62
C LEU A 177 5.58 4.77 0.82
N LYS A 178 4.48 5.50 1.04
CA LYS A 178 4.05 5.96 2.37
C LYS A 178 3.44 4.84 3.21
N SER A 179 2.84 3.82 2.61
CA SER A 179 2.45 2.56 3.29
C SER A 179 3.60 1.56 3.44
N SER A 180 4.83 1.90 3.01
CA SER A 180 6.02 1.04 3.15
C SER A 180 7.01 1.54 4.23
N GLN A 181 6.64 2.56 5.01
CA GLN A 181 7.51 3.23 5.98
C GLN A 181 7.14 2.86 7.44
N ASP A 182 8.10 2.96 8.34
CA ASP A 182 7.96 2.57 9.75
C ASP A 182 7.18 3.61 10.60
N LYS A 183 6.92 4.81 10.07
CA LYS A 183 6.13 5.86 10.73
C LYS A 183 4.62 5.54 10.68
N ARG A 184 4.20 4.64 11.58
CA ARG A 184 2.83 4.13 11.80
C ARG A 184 1.70 5.10 11.41
N PHE A 185 1.64 6.27 12.03
CA PHE A 185 0.61 7.31 11.81
C PHE A 185 0.42 7.75 10.34
N VAL A 186 1.49 7.72 9.52
CA VAL A 186 1.44 8.05 8.09
C VAL A 186 1.25 6.77 7.25
N CYS A 187 1.76 5.63 7.73
CA CYS A 187 1.60 4.32 7.11
C CYS A 187 0.13 3.86 7.10
N GLU A 188 -0.54 3.85 8.26
CA GLU A 188 -1.95 3.46 8.42
C GLU A 188 -2.91 4.39 7.66
N ALA A 189 -2.54 5.67 7.49
CA ALA A 189 -3.29 6.59 6.64
C ALA A 189 -3.14 6.21 5.15
N ALA A 190 -1.91 5.93 4.69
CA ALA A 190 -1.64 5.56 3.31
C ALA A 190 -2.27 4.21 2.93
N GLU A 191 -2.27 3.24 3.86
CA GLU A 191 -2.97 1.97 3.67
C GLU A 191 -4.48 2.15 3.52
N ARG A 192 -5.11 3.01 4.32
CA ARG A 192 -6.54 3.33 4.16
C ARG A 192 -6.84 4.05 2.84
N ALA A 193 -5.98 4.96 2.40
CA ALA A 193 -6.13 5.60 1.08
C ALA A 193 -5.98 4.59 -0.07
N LEU A 194 -5.08 3.61 0.04
CA LEU A 194 -4.96 2.49 -0.93
C LEU A 194 -6.19 1.57 -0.90
N VAL A 195 -6.79 1.30 0.27
CA VAL A 195 -8.06 0.57 0.37
C VAL A 195 -9.19 1.36 -0.33
N GLY A 196 -9.27 2.68 -0.11
CA GLY A 196 -10.19 3.57 -0.81
C GLY A 196 -10.02 3.51 -2.33
N MET A 197 -8.78 3.62 -2.82
CA MET A 197 -8.46 3.46 -4.24
C MET A 197 -8.98 2.13 -4.80
N THR A 198 -8.77 1.00 -4.09
CA THR A 198 -9.27 -0.31 -4.53
C THR A 198 -10.79 -0.47 -4.48
N LYS A 199 -11.53 0.43 -3.81
CA LYS A 199 -13.00 0.44 -3.75
C LYS A 199 -13.62 1.29 -4.88
N TRP A 200 -12.94 2.35 -5.31
CA TRP A 200 -13.53 3.40 -6.16
C TRP A 200 -12.96 3.45 -7.59
N VAL A 201 -11.79 2.87 -7.84
CA VAL A 201 -11.22 2.73 -9.21
C VAL A 201 -11.48 1.32 -9.72
N SER A 202 -12.06 1.22 -10.93
CA SER A 202 -12.43 -0.04 -11.57
C SER A 202 -11.25 -1.01 -11.66
N PRO A 203 -11.39 -2.27 -11.20
CA PRO A 203 -10.28 -3.25 -11.21
C PRO A 203 -9.67 -3.49 -12.59
N VAL A 204 -10.47 -3.42 -13.67
CA VAL A 204 -9.99 -3.56 -15.06
C VAL A 204 -8.90 -2.53 -15.40
N LEU A 205 -9.02 -1.32 -14.87
CA LEU A 205 -8.07 -0.23 -15.06
C LEU A 205 -6.95 -0.24 -14.01
N LEU A 206 -7.27 -0.60 -12.75
CA LEU A 206 -6.32 -0.58 -11.64
C LEU A 206 -5.31 -1.74 -11.66
N LEU A 207 -5.72 -2.95 -12.06
CA LEU A 207 -4.85 -4.14 -12.06
C LEU A 207 -3.62 -3.98 -12.99
N PRO A 208 -3.73 -3.42 -14.21
CA PRO A 208 -2.57 -3.05 -15.04
C PRO A 208 -1.62 -2.05 -14.36
N LYS A 209 -2.13 -1.02 -13.68
CA LYS A 209 -1.33 -0.02 -12.96
C LYS A 209 -0.57 -0.62 -11.77
N LEU A 210 -1.11 -1.67 -11.13
CA LEU A 210 -0.46 -2.37 -10.02
C LEU A 210 0.68 -3.32 -10.43
N GLN A 211 0.66 -3.88 -11.65
CA GLN A 211 1.61 -4.90 -12.11
C GLN A 211 3.11 -4.54 -11.97
N PRO A 212 3.57 -3.30 -12.25
CA PRO A 212 4.97 -2.91 -12.04
C PRO A 212 5.42 -3.01 -10.57
N TYR A 213 4.51 -2.75 -9.63
CA TYR A 213 4.81 -2.71 -8.20
C TYR A 213 4.92 -4.09 -7.57
N LEU A 214 4.21 -5.10 -8.11
CA LEU A 214 4.34 -6.52 -7.75
C LEU A 214 5.73 -7.12 -8.07
N LYS A 215 6.53 -6.40 -8.87
CA LYS A 215 7.91 -6.76 -9.24
C LYS A 215 8.93 -5.72 -8.75
N ASN A 216 8.53 -4.81 -7.85
CA ASN A 216 9.40 -3.79 -7.29
C ASN A 216 10.57 -4.40 -6.50
N ARG A 217 11.74 -3.77 -6.48
CA ARG A 217 12.90 -4.25 -5.70
C ARG A 217 12.64 -4.21 -4.19
N ASN A 218 11.90 -3.22 -3.69
CA ASN A 218 11.55 -3.11 -2.27
C ASN A 218 10.43 -4.13 -1.92
N PRO A 219 10.67 -5.09 -1.00
CA PRO A 219 9.66 -6.08 -0.63
C PRO A 219 8.41 -5.48 0.01
N ARG A 220 8.54 -4.37 0.78
CA ARG A 220 7.37 -3.70 1.38
C ARG A 220 6.41 -3.15 0.32
N ILE A 221 6.95 -2.58 -0.75
CA ILE A 221 6.15 -2.10 -1.88
C ILE A 221 5.45 -3.26 -2.58
N ARG A 222 6.13 -4.40 -2.78
CA ARG A 222 5.50 -5.62 -3.34
C ARG A 222 4.34 -6.09 -2.48
N ALA A 223 4.51 -6.16 -1.15
CA ALA A 223 3.45 -6.55 -0.23
C ALA A 223 2.22 -5.63 -0.30
N LYS A 224 2.42 -4.30 -0.26
CA LYS A 224 1.30 -3.35 -0.37
C LYS A 224 0.62 -3.40 -1.74
N ALA A 225 1.37 -3.59 -2.81
CA ALA A 225 0.81 -3.81 -4.15
C ALA A 225 0.04 -5.15 -4.24
N SER A 226 0.54 -6.23 -3.64
CA SER A 226 -0.11 -7.55 -3.59
C SER A 226 -1.44 -7.48 -2.83
N MET A 227 -1.49 -6.78 -1.70
CA MET A 227 -2.73 -6.49 -0.97
C MET A 227 -3.73 -5.69 -1.82
N CYS A 228 -3.27 -4.69 -2.58
CA CYS A 228 -4.16 -3.91 -3.47
C CYS A 228 -4.71 -4.78 -4.62
N PHE A 229 -3.85 -5.62 -5.22
CA PHE A 229 -4.22 -6.53 -6.31
C PHE A 229 -5.24 -7.56 -5.82
N CYS A 230 -4.98 -8.23 -4.68
CA CYS A 230 -5.89 -9.18 -4.05
C CYS A 230 -7.26 -8.58 -3.70
N ARG A 231 -7.32 -7.31 -3.26
CA ARG A 231 -8.59 -6.61 -2.98
C ARG A 231 -9.34 -6.23 -4.26
N SER A 232 -8.64 -6.01 -5.37
CA SER A 232 -9.23 -5.56 -6.63
C SER A 232 -9.83 -6.71 -7.44
N VAL A 233 -9.20 -7.90 -7.45
CA VAL A 233 -9.64 -9.02 -8.30
C VAL A 233 -11.08 -9.49 -8.03
N PRO A 234 -11.55 -9.70 -6.77
CA PRO A 234 -12.93 -10.14 -6.51
C PRO A 234 -13.99 -9.16 -7.05
N GLN A 235 -13.66 -7.86 -7.13
CA GLN A 235 -14.56 -6.82 -7.62
C GLN A 235 -14.72 -6.80 -9.14
N LEU A 236 -13.93 -7.59 -9.88
CA LEU A 236 -14.26 -7.93 -11.28
C LEU A 236 -15.52 -8.81 -11.38
N GLY A 237 -15.88 -9.51 -10.31
CA GLY A 237 -16.85 -10.60 -10.34
C GLY A 237 -16.39 -11.80 -11.19
N VAL A 238 -17.23 -12.83 -11.23
CA VAL A 238 -16.96 -14.09 -11.94
C VAL A 238 -16.60 -13.84 -13.42
N GLU A 239 -17.52 -13.26 -14.20
CA GLU A 239 -17.28 -13.02 -15.63
C GLU A 239 -16.13 -12.04 -15.91
N GLY A 240 -15.87 -11.06 -15.02
CA GLY A 240 -14.74 -10.15 -15.18
C GLY A 240 -13.39 -10.82 -14.93
N ILE A 241 -13.29 -11.77 -13.98
CA ILE A 241 -12.08 -12.60 -13.76
C ILE A 241 -11.75 -13.42 -15.01
N LYS A 242 -12.78 -14.00 -15.64
CA LYS A 242 -12.70 -14.76 -16.89
C LYS A 242 -12.31 -13.89 -18.09
N ALA A 243 -12.93 -12.71 -18.25
CA ALA A 243 -12.60 -11.75 -19.30
C ALA A 243 -11.17 -11.15 -19.15
N TYR A 244 -10.74 -10.89 -17.91
CA TYR A 244 -9.38 -10.43 -17.63
C TYR A 244 -8.33 -11.52 -17.91
N GLY A 245 -8.64 -12.77 -17.58
CA GLY A 245 -7.79 -13.95 -17.78
C GLY A 245 -7.32 -14.52 -16.45
N ILE A 246 -7.97 -15.61 -16.01
CA ILE A 246 -7.63 -16.35 -14.79
C ILE A 246 -6.20 -16.93 -14.83
N ASP A 247 -5.68 -17.20 -16.02
CA ASP A 247 -4.28 -17.59 -16.27
C ASP A 247 -3.27 -16.50 -15.84
N LYS A 248 -3.55 -15.23 -16.15
CA LYS A 248 -2.72 -14.08 -15.75
C LYS A 248 -2.81 -13.85 -14.24
N LEU A 249 -3.99 -14.06 -13.66
CA LEU A 249 -4.27 -13.86 -12.25
C LEU A 249 -3.58 -14.95 -11.39
N ILE A 250 -3.67 -16.22 -11.78
CA ILE A 250 -2.99 -17.32 -11.07
C ILE A 250 -1.46 -17.22 -11.20
N GLN A 251 -0.93 -16.84 -12.38
CA GLN A 251 0.51 -16.57 -12.55
C GLN A 251 0.98 -15.42 -11.66
N THR A 252 0.17 -14.36 -11.54
CA THR A 252 0.47 -13.24 -10.64
C THR A 252 0.48 -13.70 -9.19
N ALA A 253 -0.57 -14.38 -8.73
CA ALA A 253 -0.69 -14.87 -7.36
C ALA A 253 0.42 -15.87 -6.98
N ALA A 254 0.71 -16.84 -7.85
CA ALA A 254 1.78 -17.83 -7.65
C ALA A 254 3.17 -17.18 -7.53
N SER A 255 3.41 -16.05 -8.21
CA SER A 255 4.65 -15.28 -8.02
C SER A 255 4.75 -14.67 -6.62
N GLN A 256 3.66 -14.04 -6.14
CA GLN A 256 3.64 -13.36 -4.84
C GLN A 256 3.61 -14.33 -3.66
N LEU A 257 3.14 -15.57 -3.85
CA LEU A 257 3.20 -16.66 -2.87
C LEU A 257 4.66 -17.01 -2.47
N SER A 258 5.63 -16.71 -3.33
CA SER A 258 7.07 -16.89 -3.07
C SER A 258 7.77 -15.66 -2.47
N ASP A 259 7.04 -14.56 -2.20
CA ASP A 259 7.65 -13.32 -1.72
C ASP A 259 8.25 -13.43 -0.31
N GLN A 260 9.17 -12.52 0.01
CA GLN A 260 9.88 -12.44 1.28
C GLN A 260 8.98 -12.04 2.46
N LEU A 261 7.97 -11.19 2.25
CA LEU A 261 7.09 -10.71 3.34
C LEU A 261 5.82 -11.57 3.49
N PRO A 262 5.39 -11.86 4.75
CA PRO A 262 4.19 -12.66 4.99
C PRO A 262 2.93 -12.00 4.42
N GLU A 263 2.80 -10.67 4.52
CA GLU A 263 1.67 -9.90 3.94
C GLU A 263 1.49 -10.16 2.44
N SER A 264 2.59 -10.18 1.66
CA SER A 264 2.55 -10.46 0.23
C SER A 264 2.12 -11.90 -0.07
N ARG A 265 2.59 -12.85 0.74
CA ARG A 265 2.24 -14.28 0.63
C ARG A 265 0.82 -14.57 1.09
N GLU A 266 0.25 -13.78 2.00
CA GLU A 266 -1.12 -13.98 2.48
C GLU A 266 -2.15 -13.43 1.50
N ALA A 267 -1.92 -12.22 0.96
CA ALA A 267 -2.65 -11.72 -0.21
C ALA A 267 -2.65 -12.73 -1.37
N ALA A 268 -1.53 -13.40 -1.62
CA ALA A 268 -1.45 -14.46 -2.62
C ALA A 268 -2.33 -15.67 -2.28
N ARG A 269 -2.42 -16.11 -1.02
CA ARG A 269 -3.28 -17.23 -0.60
C ARG A 269 -4.75 -16.91 -0.75
N THR A 270 -5.19 -15.75 -0.24
CA THR A 270 -6.58 -15.29 -0.36
C THR A 270 -6.99 -15.22 -1.82
N LEU A 271 -6.14 -14.67 -2.69
CA LEU A 271 -6.38 -14.60 -4.13
C LEU A 271 -6.46 -15.99 -4.79
N LEU A 272 -5.59 -16.95 -4.42
CA LEU A 272 -5.63 -18.31 -4.98
C LEU A 272 -6.92 -19.07 -4.62
N LEU A 273 -7.42 -18.91 -3.40
CA LEU A 273 -8.68 -19.53 -2.96
C LEU A 273 -9.90 -18.93 -3.68
N GLU A 274 -9.91 -17.62 -3.91
CA GLU A 274 -10.95 -16.97 -4.74
C GLU A 274 -10.88 -17.46 -6.19
N LEU A 275 -9.69 -17.50 -6.80
CA LEU A 275 -9.53 -17.96 -8.18
C LEU A 275 -9.92 -19.43 -8.36
N GLN A 276 -9.61 -20.31 -7.38
CA GLN A 276 -10.11 -21.69 -7.38
C GLN A 276 -11.64 -21.71 -7.32
N THR A 277 -12.23 -20.99 -6.36
CA THR A 277 -13.67 -20.93 -6.15
C THR A 277 -14.42 -20.41 -7.38
N VAL A 278 -13.83 -19.47 -8.12
CA VAL A 278 -14.36 -18.95 -9.39
C VAL A 278 -14.14 -19.94 -10.54
N TYR A 279 -13.01 -20.66 -10.57
CA TYR A 279 -12.72 -21.70 -11.57
C TYR A 279 -13.68 -22.90 -11.46
N GLU A 280 -13.89 -23.42 -10.25
CA GLU A 280 -14.78 -24.56 -9.99
C GLU A 280 -16.22 -24.22 -10.42
N LYS A 281 -16.73 -23.04 -10.04
CA LYS A 281 -18.05 -22.52 -10.49
C LYS A 281 -18.21 -22.43 -12.02
N PHE A 282 -17.13 -22.21 -12.78
CA PHE A 282 -17.22 -22.24 -14.24
C PHE A 282 -17.36 -23.66 -14.79
N HIS A 283 -16.71 -24.64 -14.14
CA HIS A 283 -16.68 -25.98 -14.69
C HIS A 283 -18.02 -26.71 -14.49
N ASP A 284 -18.63 -26.58 -13.31
CA ASP A 284 -19.97 -27.10 -13.01
C ASP A 284 -21.03 -26.64 -14.05
N LEU A 285 -20.92 -25.38 -14.49
CA LEU A 285 -21.79 -24.75 -15.49
C LEU A 285 -21.47 -25.15 -16.95
N THR A 286 -20.40 -25.91 -17.19
CA THR A 286 -20.01 -26.41 -18.53
C THR A 286 -20.12 -27.93 -18.66
N GLU A 287 -19.89 -28.70 -17.59
CA GLU A 287 -20.09 -30.16 -17.60
C GLU A 287 -21.57 -30.54 -17.83
N THR A 288 -22.50 -29.68 -17.39
CA THR A 288 -23.93 -29.78 -17.70
C THR A 288 -24.28 -29.65 -19.20
N ALA A 289 -23.29 -29.35 -20.06
CA ALA A 289 -23.46 -29.05 -21.48
C ALA A 289 -22.50 -29.81 -22.44
N VAL A 290 -22.24 -31.10 -22.13
CA VAL A 290 -21.54 -32.13 -22.96
C VAL A 290 -20.00 -32.21 -22.86
N SER A 291 -19.49 -33.22 -22.14
CA SER A 291 -18.30 -34.03 -22.48
C SER A 291 -18.17 -35.27 -21.56
N GLU A 292 -17.46 -36.31 -22.00
CA GLU A 292 -17.34 -37.62 -21.31
C GLU A 292 -15.97 -37.85 -20.61
N ASP A 293 -15.32 -36.81 -20.06
CA ASP A 293 -13.97 -36.93 -19.47
C ASP A 293 -13.71 -35.91 -18.33
N PRO A 294 -14.00 -36.29 -17.07
CA PRO A 294 -13.96 -35.36 -15.92
C PRO A 294 -12.54 -34.97 -15.47
N ASP A 295 -11.50 -35.71 -15.87
CA ASP A 295 -10.13 -35.39 -15.43
C ASP A 295 -9.56 -34.14 -16.12
N LYS A 296 -9.96 -33.87 -17.38
CA LYS A 296 -9.31 -32.84 -18.20
C LYS A 296 -9.53 -31.39 -17.74
N GLY A 297 -10.57 -31.12 -16.94
CA GLY A 297 -10.89 -29.77 -16.48
C GLY A 297 -10.54 -29.47 -15.02
N SER A 298 -9.90 -30.38 -14.29
CA SER A 298 -9.60 -30.18 -12.87
C SER A 298 -8.72 -28.95 -12.58
N TRP A 299 -8.91 -28.32 -11.41
CA TRP A 299 -8.08 -27.19 -10.95
C TRP A 299 -6.58 -27.54 -10.91
N GLU A 300 -6.25 -28.80 -10.61
CA GLU A 300 -4.87 -29.29 -10.66
C GLU A 300 -4.31 -29.27 -12.09
N ASN A 301 -5.02 -29.84 -13.05
CA ASN A 301 -4.57 -29.84 -14.45
C ASN A 301 -4.51 -28.42 -15.01
N PHE A 302 -5.42 -27.53 -14.61
CA PHE A 302 -5.31 -26.10 -14.90
C PHE A 302 -4.02 -25.48 -14.32
N CYS A 303 -3.75 -25.66 -13.03
CA CYS A 303 -2.53 -25.16 -12.37
C CYS A 303 -1.26 -25.66 -13.06
N GLN A 304 -1.16 -26.98 -13.32
CA GLN A 304 -0.02 -27.58 -14.00
C GLN A 304 0.15 -27.05 -15.44
N SER A 305 -0.94 -26.70 -16.14
CA SER A 305 -0.88 -26.14 -17.50
C SER A 305 -0.43 -24.67 -17.59
N LYS A 306 -0.58 -23.87 -16.51
CA LYS A 306 -0.33 -22.42 -16.52
C LYS A 306 0.90 -21.96 -15.73
N LEU A 307 1.49 -22.83 -14.93
CA LEU A 307 2.53 -22.51 -13.95
C LEU A 307 3.78 -23.40 -14.14
N SER A 308 4.91 -23.00 -13.54
CA SER A 308 6.05 -23.94 -13.40
C SER A 308 5.69 -25.07 -12.42
N PRO A 309 6.29 -26.27 -12.50
CA PRO A 309 5.97 -27.37 -11.58
C PRO A 309 6.11 -27.00 -10.09
N LEU A 310 7.13 -26.21 -9.73
CA LEU A 310 7.33 -25.72 -8.35
C LEU A 310 6.24 -24.71 -7.95
N SER A 311 5.80 -23.86 -8.89
CA SER A 311 4.72 -22.89 -8.68
C SER A 311 3.36 -23.59 -8.55
N ALA A 312 3.06 -24.58 -9.39
CA ALA A 312 1.87 -25.41 -9.29
C ALA A 312 1.82 -26.13 -7.94
N GLN A 313 2.90 -26.81 -7.53
CA GLN A 313 2.99 -27.49 -6.24
C GLN A 313 2.93 -26.53 -5.03
N ALA A 314 3.27 -25.24 -5.21
CA ALA A 314 3.06 -24.22 -4.18
C ALA A 314 1.59 -23.79 -4.10
N VAL A 315 0.92 -23.59 -5.24
CA VAL A 315 -0.53 -23.25 -5.30
C VAL A 315 -1.38 -24.40 -4.76
N LEU A 316 -1.16 -25.63 -5.22
CA LEU A 316 -2.01 -26.78 -4.88
C LEU A 316 -1.98 -27.09 -3.37
N ARG A 317 -0.84 -26.87 -2.71
CA ARG A 317 -0.77 -26.97 -1.23
C ARG A 317 -1.58 -25.89 -0.51
N VAL A 318 -1.83 -24.73 -1.10
CA VAL A 318 -2.73 -23.71 -0.52
C VAL A 318 -4.19 -24.10 -0.75
N THR A 319 -4.53 -24.45 -1.98
CA THR A 319 -5.93 -24.70 -2.37
C THR A 319 -6.51 -25.99 -1.78
N ASN A 320 -5.70 -27.04 -1.62
CA ASN A 320 -6.17 -28.30 -1.09
C ASN A 320 -6.43 -28.22 0.43
N ILE A 321 -5.60 -27.48 1.19
CA ILE A 321 -5.83 -27.22 2.63
C ILE A 321 -7.13 -26.43 2.84
N GLY A 322 -7.45 -25.48 1.94
CA GLY A 322 -8.70 -24.74 1.98
C GLY A 322 -9.94 -25.63 1.87
N ARG A 323 -9.87 -26.71 1.07
CA ARG A 323 -10.96 -27.69 0.91
C ARG A 323 -11.14 -28.55 2.17
N GLU A 324 -10.06 -29.01 2.79
CA GLU A 324 -10.13 -29.81 4.04
C GLU A 324 -10.71 -29.02 5.22
N GLY A 325 -10.34 -27.73 5.35
CA GLY A 325 -10.87 -26.85 6.40
C GLY A 325 -12.37 -26.56 6.28
N LEU A 326 -12.94 -26.61 5.08
CA LEU A 326 -14.38 -26.40 4.85
C LEU A 326 -15.21 -27.64 5.22
N VAL A 327 -14.69 -28.82 4.93
CA VAL A 327 -15.36 -30.12 5.17
C VAL A 327 -15.45 -30.47 6.65
N LEU A 328 -14.53 -29.96 7.49
CA LEU A 328 -14.56 -30.13 8.94
C LEU A 328 -15.45 -29.11 9.69
N GLY A 329 -16.13 -28.22 8.96
CA GLY A 329 -16.99 -27.16 9.52
C GLY A 329 -18.46 -27.22 9.10
N SER A 330 -18.92 -28.37 8.57
CA SER A 330 -20.29 -28.60 8.09
C SER A 330 -20.99 -29.72 8.86
#